data_AF-A0A354DFL3-F1
#
_entry.id   AF-A0A354DFL3-F1
#
_cell.length_a   1.000
_cell.length_b   1.000
_cell.length_c   1.000
_cell.angle_alpha   90.00
_cell.angle_beta   90.00
_cell.angle_gamma   90.00
#
_symmetry.space_group_name_H-M   'P 1'
#
loop_
_entity.id
_entity.type
_entity.pdbx_description
1 polymer ?
#
loop_
_entity_poly.entity_id
_entity_poly.type
_entity_poly.pdbx_seq_one_letter_code
_entity_poly.pdbx_strand_id
1 'polypeptide(L)'
;LISLGKKWAHDLGGIYQERGKRSIARLHQQDSIVLVVMNEGLKAHKKGHPTPLIFHPGIAMLRIKRLMRGDNDTMTEICSLHPGDSFLDCTLGFGGDA
;
A
#
# COMPACT_ATOMS: atom_id res chain seq x y z
N LEU A 1 -15.03 5.27 4.89
CA LEU A 1 -14.09 6.11 4.11
C LEU A 1 -13.63 7.37 4.86
N ILE A 2 -14.53 8.18 5.43
CA ILE A 2 -14.13 9.40 6.18
C ILE A 2 -13.25 9.08 7.39
N SER A 3 -13.68 8.15 8.25
CA SER A 3 -12.89 7.71 9.42
C SER A 3 -11.51 7.17 9.01
N LEU A 4 -11.48 6.35 7.95
CA LEU A 4 -10.23 5.82 7.39
C LEU A 4 -9.31 6.93 6.87
N GLY A 5 -9.87 7.93 6.16
CA GLY A 5 -9.08 9.09 5.69
C GLY A 5 -8.53 9.94 6.83
N LYS A 6 -9.28 10.15 7.90
CA LYS A 6 -8.77 10.83 9.10
C LYS A 6 -7.65 10.04 9.77
N LYS A 7 -7.81 8.73 9.90
CA LYS A 7 -6.78 7.84 10.46
C LYS A 7 -5.49 7.91 9.63
N TRP A 8 -5.58 7.74 8.31
CA TRP A 8 -4.41 7.78 7.44
C TRP A 8 -3.74 9.16 7.43
N ALA A 9 -4.51 10.24 7.47
CA ALA A 9 -3.95 11.58 7.61
C ALA A 9 -3.17 11.72 8.93
N HIS A 10 -3.71 11.23 10.03
CA HIS A 10 -3.00 11.20 11.32
C HIS A 10 -1.72 10.36 11.24
N ASP A 11 -1.81 9.11 10.78
CA ASP A 11 -0.70 8.14 10.78
C ASP A 11 0.44 8.57 9.84
N LEU A 12 0.13 9.30 8.77
CA LEU A 12 1.11 9.80 7.79
C LEU A 12 1.52 11.26 8.02
N GLY A 13 0.98 11.93 9.05
CA GLY A 13 1.21 13.36 9.28
C GLY A 13 0.66 14.27 8.17
N GLY A 14 -0.36 13.83 7.44
CA GLY A 14 -1.02 14.56 6.36
C GLY A 14 -2.24 15.37 6.81
N ILE A 15 -2.76 16.20 5.91
CA ILE A 15 -3.98 16.99 6.13
C ILE A 15 -5.17 16.27 5.53
N TYR A 16 -6.19 15.98 6.35
CA TYR A 16 -7.44 15.41 5.87
C TYR A 16 -8.32 16.47 5.21
N GLN A 17 -8.83 16.18 4.01
CA GLN A 17 -9.93 16.92 3.41
C GLN A 17 -10.93 15.99 2.74
N GLU A 18 -12.21 16.36 2.78
CA GLU A 18 -13.22 15.67 1.98
C GLU A 18 -13.03 15.96 0.49
N ARG A 19 -13.10 14.95 -0.38
CA ARG A 19 -12.87 15.14 -1.82
C ARG A 19 -13.88 16.11 -2.44
N GLY A 20 -15.15 16.07 -2.03
CA GLY A 20 -16.19 16.99 -2.51
C GLY A 20 -16.33 17.02 -4.04
N LYS A 21 -16.17 15.86 -4.70
CA LYS A 21 -16.16 15.70 -6.18
C LYS A 21 -15.09 16.54 -6.92
N ARG A 22 -14.15 17.16 -6.23
CA ARG A 22 -13.02 17.89 -6.84
C ARG A 22 -12.16 16.92 -7.67
N SER A 23 -11.73 17.38 -8.84
CA SER A 23 -10.80 16.63 -9.69
C SER A 23 -9.42 16.58 -9.05
N ILE A 24 -8.64 15.54 -9.35
CA ILE A 24 -7.25 15.42 -8.87
C ILE A 24 -6.41 16.61 -9.35
N ALA A 25 -6.63 17.08 -10.59
CA ALA A 25 -5.99 18.27 -11.11
C ALA A 25 -6.25 19.52 -10.25
N ARG A 26 -7.46 19.70 -9.73
CA ARG A 26 -7.80 20.80 -8.81
C ARG A 26 -7.10 20.64 -7.46
N LEU A 27 -7.01 19.42 -6.94
CA LEU A 27 -6.29 19.16 -5.67
C LEU A 27 -4.78 19.43 -5.81
N HIS A 28 -4.21 19.19 -6.99
CA HIS A 28 -2.82 19.51 -7.31
C HIS A 28 -2.49 21.00 -7.42
N GLN A 29 -3.48 21.88 -7.26
CA GLN A 29 -3.24 23.31 -7.06
C GLN A 29 -2.70 23.61 -5.66
N GLN A 30 -3.01 22.74 -4.69
CA GLN A 30 -2.61 22.89 -3.28
C GLN A 30 -1.39 22.03 -2.95
N ASP A 31 -1.39 20.76 -3.39
CA ASP A 31 -0.36 19.80 -3.01
C ASP A 31 0.16 18.99 -4.20
N SER A 32 1.48 18.72 -4.22
CA SER A 32 2.10 17.91 -5.28
C SER A 32 1.75 16.42 -5.15
N ILE A 33 1.41 15.96 -3.96
CA ILE A 33 1.03 14.57 -3.65
C ILE A 33 -0.36 14.58 -3.01
N VAL A 34 -1.27 13.79 -3.55
CA VAL A 34 -2.64 13.65 -3.05
C VAL A 34 -2.94 12.18 -2.85
N LEU A 35 -3.27 11.81 -1.61
CA LEU A 35 -3.72 10.46 -1.28
C LEU A 35 -5.24 10.40 -1.30
N VAL A 36 -5.80 9.49 -2.09
CA VAL A 36 -7.24 9.30 -2.23
C VAL A 36 -7.63 7.96 -1.62
N VAL A 37 -8.41 8.02 -0.54
CA VAL A 37 -8.96 6.84 0.12
C VAL A 37 -10.23 6.41 -0.60
N MET A 38 -10.24 5.19 -1.12
CA MET A 38 -11.38 4.58 -1.80
C MET A 38 -11.74 3.23 -1.16
N ASN A 39 -12.86 2.64 -1.57
CA ASN A 39 -13.30 1.36 -1.00
C ASN A 39 -12.32 0.23 -1.35
N GLU A 40 -11.73 0.28 -2.55
CA GLU A 40 -10.72 -0.67 -3.03
C GLU A 40 -9.31 -0.40 -2.49
N GLY A 41 -9.13 0.62 -1.65
CA GLY A 41 -7.84 0.97 -1.04
C GLY A 41 -7.38 2.41 -1.32
N LEU A 42 -6.10 2.67 -1.06
CA LEU A 42 -5.48 3.98 -1.23
C LEU A 42 -4.87 4.13 -2.64
N LYS A 43 -5.08 5.30 -3.26
CA LYS A 43 -4.36 5.72 -4.47
C LYS A 43 -3.53 6.96 -4.20
N ALA A 44 -2.25 6.94 -4.53
CA ALA A 44 -1.36 8.08 -4.45
C ALA A 44 -1.24 8.74 -5.83
N HIS A 45 -1.68 10.00 -5.93
CA HIS A 45 -1.56 10.81 -7.13
C HIS A 45 -0.40 11.79 -6.96
N LYS A 46 0.49 11.84 -7.95
CA LYS A 46 1.60 12.80 -8.00
C LYS A 46 1.41 13.75 -9.17
N LYS A 47 1.56 15.05 -8.92
CA LYS A 47 1.43 16.09 -9.96
C LYS A 47 2.39 15.80 -11.11
N GLY A 48 1.87 15.88 -12.34
CA GLY A 48 2.64 15.57 -13.56
C GLY A 48 2.74 14.07 -13.89
N HIS A 49 2.24 13.17 -13.05
CA HIS A 49 2.15 11.74 -13.36
C HIS A 49 0.69 11.36 -13.62
N PRO A 50 0.34 10.87 -14.82
CA PRO A 50 -1.05 10.61 -15.20
C PRO A 50 -1.64 9.39 -14.47
N THR A 51 -0.80 8.42 -14.11
CA THR A 51 -1.21 7.19 -13.44
C THR A 51 -0.97 7.29 -11.93
N PRO A 52 -1.98 7.00 -11.10
CA PRO A 52 -1.77 6.90 -9.66
C PRO A 52 -0.95 5.67 -9.31
N LEU A 53 -0.16 5.79 -8.24
CA LEU A 53 0.42 4.64 -7.57
C LEU A 53 -0.67 3.97 -6.71
N ILE A 54 -0.77 2.65 -6.83
CA ILE A 54 -1.66 1.81 -6.05
C ILE A 54 -0.86 0.63 -5.48
N PHE A 55 -1.29 0.08 -4.35
CA PHE A 55 -0.75 -1.18 -3.88
C PHE A 55 -1.19 -2.33 -4.80
N HIS A 56 -0.25 -3.19 -5.18
CA HIS A 56 -0.53 -4.41 -5.92
C HIS A 56 0.24 -5.55 -5.24
N PRO A 57 -0.42 -6.65 -4.84
CA PRO A 57 0.22 -7.73 -4.08
C PRO A 57 1.26 -8.51 -4.90
N GLY A 58 1.40 -8.23 -6.19
CA GLY A 58 2.42 -8.81 -7.06
C GLY A 58 2.39 -10.34 -7.03
N ILE A 59 3.56 -10.93 -6.80
CA ILE A 59 3.74 -12.39 -6.69
C ILE A 59 3.45 -12.93 -5.29
N ALA A 60 3.29 -12.07 -4.27
CA ALA A 60 2.94 -12.51 -2.91
C ALA A 60 1.63 -13.33 -2.92
N MET A 61 0.68 -12.98 -3.78
CA MET A 61 -0.56 -13.74 -3.94
C MET A 61 -0.34 -15.19 -4.42
N LEU A 62 0.68 -15.44 -5.25
CA LEU A 62 1.05 -16.80 -5.68
C LEU A 62 1.69 -17.57 -4.53
N ARG A 63 2.56 -16.91 -3.76
CA ARG A 63 3.25 -17.48 -2.59
C ARG A 63 2.25 -17.89 -1.51
N ILE A 64 1.28 -17.01 -1.20
CA ILE A 64 0.17 -17.31 -0.28
C ILE A 64 -0.61 -18.55 -0.75
N LYS A 65 -0.94 -18.64 -2.04
CA LYS A 65 -1.68 -19.80 -2.59
C LYS A 65 -0.90 -21.11 -2.48
N ARG A 66 0.44 -21.09 -2.57
CA ARG A 66 1.31 -22.25 -2.36
C ARG A 66 1.28 -22.70 -0.90
N LEU A 67 1.49 -21.75 0.02
CA LEU A 67 1.40 -22.02 1.47
C LEU A 67 0.04 -22.60 1.88
N MET A 68 -1.07 -22.08 1.33
CA MET A 68 -2.42 -22.61 1.57
C MET A 68 -2.61 -24.06 1.09
N ARG A 69 -1.80 -24.54 0.15
CA ARG A 69 -1.82 -25.92 -0.36
C ARG A 69 -0.88 -26.85 0.42
N GLY A 70 -0.15 -26.32 1.39
CA GLY A 70 0.88 -27.06 2.12
C GLY A 70 2.25 -27.09 1.43
N ASP A 71 2.42 -26.35 0.32
CA ASP A 71 3.74 -26.13 -0.27
C ASP A 71 4.53 -25.13 0.59
N ASN A 72 5.85 -25.12 0.44
CA ASN A 72 6.72 -24.18 1.14
C ASN A 72 6.89 -22.86 0.35
N ASP A 73 7.33 -21.81 1.03
CA ASP A 73 7.70 -20.54 0.41
C ASP A 73 9.23 -20.41 0.30
N THR A 74 9.72 -19.91 -0.83
CA THR A 74 11.17 -19.80 -1.06
C THR A 74 11.84 -18.82 -0.07
N MET A 75 11.13 -17.76 0.35
CA MET A 75 11.68 -16.85 1.35
C MET A 75 11.78 -17.53 2.71
N THR A 76 10.77 -18.31 3.11
CA THR A 76 10.83 -19.05 4.39
C THR A 76 11.95 -20.09 4.40
N GLU A 77 12.21 -20.75 3.28
CA GLU A 77 13.34 -21.68 3.13
C GLU A 77 14.70 -21.00 3.22
N ILE A 78 14.94 -19.98 2.39
CA ILE A 78 16.25 -19.30 2.32
C ILE A 78 16.57 -18.61 3.65
N CYS A 79 15.56 -18.02 4.29
CA CYS A 79 15.72 -17.38 5.59
C CYS A 79 15.67 -18.36 6.77
N SER A 80 15.45 -19.66 6.53
CA SER A 80 15.34 -20.71 7.55
C SER A 80 14.35 -20.34 8.67
N LEU A 81 13.19 -19.80 8.28
CA LEU A 81 12.17 -19.33 9.21
C LEU A 81 11.34 -20.50 9.75
N HIS A 82 11.13 -20.49 11.07
CA HIS A 82 10.31 -21.44 11.79
C HIS A 82 9.11 -20.75 12.46
N PRO A 83 8.05 -21.51 12.82
CA PRO A 83 6.94 -20.95 13.59
C PRO A 83 7.42 -20.25 14.86
N GLY A 84 7.10 -18.96 15.00
CA GLY A 84 7.52 -18.11 16.12
C GLY A 84 8.62 -17.11 15.78
N ASP A 85 9.31 -17.28 14.65
CA ASP A 85 10.33 -16.33 14.20
C ASP A 85 9.72 -14.99 13.76
N SER A 86 10.54 -13.94 13.83
CA SER A 86 10.23 -12.62 13.29
C SER A 86 11.18 -12.29 12.14
N PHE A 87 10.67 -11.66 11.09
CA PHE A 87 11.43 -11.27 9.90
C PHE A 87 11.43 -9.74 9.75
N LEU A 88 12.59 -9.16 9.46
CA LEU A 88 12.76 -7.72 9.24
C LEU A 88 13.22 -7.46 7.80
N ASP A 89 12.37 -6.80 7.02
CA ASP A 89 12.73 -6.30 5.69
C ASP A 89 13.14 -4.83 5.76
N CYS A 90 14.45 -4.58 5.73
CA CYS A 90 15.02 -3.23 5.70
C CYS A 90 14.92 -2.56 4.31
N THR A 91 14.34 -3.24 3.33
CA THR A 91 14.25 -2.85 1.91
C THR A 91 12.84 -2.99 1.35
N LEU A 92 11.83 -3.01 2.22
CA LEU A 92 10.42 -3.33 1.91
C LEU A 92 9.91 -2.74 0.60
N GLY A 93 10.25 -1.49 0.30
CA GLY A 93 9.83 -0.82 -0.92
C GLY A 93 8.29 -0.81 -1.03
N PHE A 94 7.74 -1.47 -2.07
CA PHE A 94 6.30 -1.62 -2.26
C PHE A 94 5.68 -2.86 -1.59
N GLY A 95 6.49 -3.65 -0.86
CA GLY A 95 6.03 -4.84 -0.13
C GLY A 95 5.61 -6.00 -1.05
N GLY A 96 6.22 -6.14 -2.22
CA GLY A 96 5.91 -7.22 -3.16
C GLY A 96 6.46 -8.58 -2.73
N ASP A 97 7.55 -8.58 -1.96
CA ASP A 97 8.25 -9.77 -1.47
C ASP A 97 8.04 -10.02 0.03
N ALA A 98 7.41 -9.10 0.75
CA ALA A 98 7.09 -9.24 2.17
C ALA A 98 5.77 -9.98 2.42
#